data_AF-A0A522A007-F1
#
_entry.id   AF-A0A522A007-F1
#
_cell.length_a   1.000
_cell.length_b   1.000
_cell.length_c   1.000
_cell.angle_alpha   90.00
_cell.angle_beta   90.00
_cell.angle_gamma   90.00
#
_symmetry.space_group_name_H-M   'P 1'
#
loop_
_entity.id
_entity.type
_entity.pdbx_description
1 polymer ?
#
loop_
_entity_poly.entity_id
_entity_poly.type
_entity_poly.pdbx_seq_one_letter_code
_entity_poly.pdbx_strand_id
1 'polypeptide(L)'
;MTASTPNSTSSRSSDGVISPVRIVVDAMGGDHGPSITLPAAKAFLAKHADAEVVLVGLAEAIEPARSWLRTTLVPCTEVVTMEDPVEIALRRKKDSSMRVAISQLKAAADKPANAHACVSAGNTGALMGLARYLLKTVDGIDRPALATVMPNQKDGFTTVLDLGANVDCSAEH
;
A
#
# COMPACT_ATOMS: atom_id res chain seq x y z
N MET A 1 56.31 -19.11 -19.41
CA MET A 1 55.63 -19.41 -18.14
C MET A 1 55.27 -18.08 -17.49
N THR A 2 54.07 -17.57 -17.78
CA THR A 2 53.58 -16.30 -17.24
C THR A 2 52.19 -16.55 -16.68
N ALA A 3 52.03 -16.21 -15.40
CA ALA A 3 50.90 -16.51 -14.56
C ALA A 3 49.60 -15.84 -15.08
N SER A 4 48.55 -16.64 -15.22
CA SER A 4 47.17 -16.20 -15.38
C SER A 4 46.55 -15.95 -14.01
N THR A 5 46.19 -14.70 -13.74
CA THR A 5 45.38 -14.25 -12.62
C THR A 5 43.95 -14.82 -12.72
N PRO A 6 43.35 -15.34 -11.63
CA PRO A 6 41.94 -15.68 -11.62
C PRO A 6 41.11 -14.41 -11.46
N ASN A 7 40.12 -14.24 -12.34
CA ASN A 7 39.15 -13.17 -12.32
C ASN A 7 38.27 -13.36 -11.07
N SER A 8 38.38 -12.46 -10.10
CA SER A 8 37.52 -12.45 -8.92
C SER A 8 36.11 -12.05 -9.36
N THR A 9 35.18 -13.01 -9.28
CA THR A 9 33.75 -12.71 -9.33
C THR A 9 33.41 -11.82 -8.15
N SER A 10 33.22 -10.53 -8.43
CA SER A 10 32.73 -9.57 -7.44
C SER A 10 31.32 -9.97 -7.02
N SER A 11 31.20 -10.41 -5.77
CA SER A 11 29.93 -10.57 -5.08
C SER A 11 29.23 -9.22 -5.05
N ARG A 12 28.13 -9.07 -5.80
CA ARG A 12 27.20 -7.97 -5.57
C ARG A 12 26.65 -8.16 -4.15
N SER A 13 26.95 -7.22 -3.27
CA SER A 13 26.39 -7.18 -1.92
C SER A 13 24.86 -7.09 -2.02
N SER A 14 24.18 -7.87 -1.19
CA SER A 14 22.73 -7.94 -1.05
C SER A 14 22.19 -6.75 -0.24
N ASP A 15 22.59 -5.53 -0.60
CA ASP A 15 22.18 -4.32 0.11
C ASP A 15 20.85 -3.82 -0.47
N GLY A 16 19.74 -4.16 0.19
CA GLY A 16 18.45 -3.46 0.00
C GLY A 16 17.21 -4.31 -0.30
N VAL A 17 17.29 -5.64 -0.32
CA VAL A 17 16.08 -6.46 -0.52
C VAL A 17 15.33 -6.60 0.80
N ILE A 18 14.24 -5.84 0.95
CA ILE A 18 13.29 -6.03 2.05
C ILE A 18 12.68 -7.42 1.89
N SER A 19 12.96 -8.32 2.82
CA SER A 19 12.35 -9.66 2.86
C SER A 19 12.11 -10.08 4.31
N PRO A 20 10.86 -10.43 4.69
CA PRO A 20 9.67 -10.46 3.84
C PRO A 20 9.08 -9.06 3.54
N VAL A 21 8.50 -8.88 2.35
CA VAL A 21 7.75 -7.67 2.00
C VAL A 21 6.36 -7.76 2.61
N ARG A 22 6.12 -6.98 3.67
CA ARG A 22 4.80 -6.87 4.29
C ARG A 22 3.92 -5.78 3.65
N ILE A 23 2.76 -6.18 3.16
CA ILE A 23 1.76 -5.33 2.49
C ILE A 23 0.48 -5.31 3.31
N VAL A 24 -0.07 -4.13 3.53
CA VAL A 24 -1.36 -3.95 4.19
C VAL A 24 -2.45 -3.87 3.13
N VAL A 25 -3.55 -4.57 3.36
CA VAL A 25 -4.73 -4.55 2.50
C VAL A 25 -5.91 -4.07 3.33
N ASP A 26 -6.51 -2.97 2.91
CA ASP A 26 -7.83 -2.56 3.38
C ASP A 26 -8.87 -3.52 2.79
N ALA A 27 -9.26 -4.51 3.59
CA ALA A 27 -10.14 -5.59 3.15
C ALA A 27 -11.57 -5.09 2.86
N MET A 28 -11.96 -3.95 3.40
CA MET A 28 -13.29 -3.36 3.22
C MET A 28 -13.37 -2.43 2.01
N GLY A 29 -12.25 -2.13 1.36
CA GLY A 29 -12.19 -1.19 0.24
C GLY A 29 -12.82 -1.73 -1.04
N GLY A 30 -13.55 -0.84 -1.72
CA GLY A 30 -14.19 -1.08 -3.02
C GLY A 30 -15.61 -1.63 -2.91
N ASP A 31 -16.35 -1.60 -4.01
CA ASP A 31 -17.79 -1.87 -4.06
C ASP A 31 -18.18 -3.26 -3.53
N HIS A 32 -17.27 -4.24 -3.63
CA HIS A 32 -17.50 -5.63 -3.24
C HIS A 32 -16.72 -6.05 -1.98
N GLY A 33 -15.85 -5.17 -1.47
CA GLY A 33 -15.09 -5.33 -0.23
C GLY A 33 -14.47 -6.74 -0.01
N PRO A 34 -14.68 -7.38 1.16
CA PRO A 34 -14.03 -8.63 1.56
C PRO A 34 -14.22 -9.80 0.58
N SER A 35 -15.34 -9.82 -0.15
CA SER A 35 -15.64 -10.89 -1.11
C SER A 35 -14.63 -10.96 -2.27
N ILE A 36 -13.97 -9.84 -2.58
CA ILE A 36 -12.94 -9.74 -3.62
C ILE A 36 -11.55 -9.63 -3.02
N THR A 37 -11.38 -8.80 -1.99
CA THR A 37 -10.05 -8.51 -1.41
C THR A 37 -9.43 -9.75 -0.74
N LEU A 38 -10.23 -10.58 -0.06
CA LEU A 38 -9.72 -11.78 0.60
C LEU A 38 -9.23 -12.84 -0.42
N PRO A 39 -10.03 -13.28 -1.42
CA PRO A 39 -9.51 -14.19 -2.44
C PRO A 39 -8.28 -13.65 -3.18
N ALA A 40 -8.24 -12.35 -3.46
CA ALA A 40 -7.09 -11.71 -4.09
C ALA A 40 -5.83 -11.78 -3.21
N ALA A 41 -5.95 -11.45 -1.92
CA ALA A 41 -4.85 -11.55 -0.95
C ALA A 41 -4.35 -12.99 -0.80
N LYS A 42 -5.25 -13.98 -0.77
CA LYS A 42 -4.89 -15.41 -0.72
C LYS A 42 -4.14 -15.84 -1.98
N ALA A 43 -4.63 -15.45 -3.15
CA ALA A 43 -3.98 -15.74 -4.42
C ALA A 43 -2.61 -15.09 -4.54
N PHE A 44 -2.46 -13.85 -4.03
CA PHE A 44 -1.19 -13.16 -3.95
C PHE A 44 -0.19 -13.91 -3.05
N LEU A 45 -0.59 -14.29 -1.83
CA LEU A 45 0.26 -15.08 -0.93
C LEU A 45 0.70 -16.40 -1.56
N ALA A 46 -0.17 -17.07 -2.32
CA ALA A 46 0.19 -18.31 -3.00
C ALA A 46 1.27 -18.13 -4.10
N LYS A 47 1.35 -16.95 -4.72
CA LYS A 47 2.30 -16.64 -5.80
C LYS A 47 3.61 -16.05 -5.31
N HIS A 48 3.61 -15.39 -4.15
CA HIS A 48 4.76 -14.65 -3.63
C HIS A 48 5.15 -15.20 -2.26
N ALA A 49 6.17 -16.07 -2.20
CA ALA A 49 6.60 -16.75 -0.97
C ALA A 49 7.30 -15.81 0.03
N ASP A 50 7.86 -14.72 -0.46
CA ASP A 50 8.59 -13.66 0.25
C ASP A 50 7.69 -12.51 0.71
N ALA A 51 6.37 -12.62 0.52
CA ALA A 51 5.40 -11.62 0.93
C ALA A 51 4.61 -12.04 2.18
N GLU A 52 4.23 -11.04 2.98
CA GLU A 52 3.30 -11.14 4.09
C GLU A 52 2.16 -10.14 3.90
N VAL A 53 0.96 -10.48 4.36
CA VAL A 53 -0.20 -9.59 4.26
C VAL A 53 -0.71 -9.21 5.65
N VAL A 54 -1.02 -7.93 5.85
CA VAL A 54 -1.80 -7.44 6.99
C VAL A 54 -3.19 -7.12 6.46
N LEU A 55 -4.20 -7.89 6.87
CA LEU A 55 -5.59 -7.66 6.49
C LEU A 55 -6.25 -6.78 7.54
N VAL A 56 -6.75 -5.62 7.11
CA VAL A 56 -7.47 -4.69 7.97
C VAL A 56 -8.93 -4.63 7.57
N GLY A 57 -9.83 -4.84 8.52
CA GLY A 57 -11.26 -4.77 8.25
C GLY A 57 -12.10 -5.10 9.48
N LEU A 58 -13.42 -5.15 9.28
CA LEU A 58 -14.35 -5.57 10.34
C LEU A 58 -14.01 -7.00 10.78
N ALA A 59 -14.06 -7.26 12.08
CA ALA A 59 -13.57 -8.52 12.67
C ALA A 59 -14.22 -9.75 12.03
N GLU A 60 -15.54 -9.73 11.88
CA GLU A 60 -16.32 -10.80 11.25
C GLU A 60 -15.99 -10.97 9.76
N ALA A 61 -15.64 -9.88 9.07
CA ALA A 61 -15.36 -9.89 7.65
C ALA A 61 -14.00 -10.54 7.34
N ILE A 62 -13.00 -10.33 8.21
CA ILE A 62 -11.63 -10.85 8.01
C ILE A 62 -11.37 -12.18 8.74
N GLU A 63 -12.27 -12.61 9.64
CA GLU A 63 -12.18 -13.90 10.36
C GLU A 63 -11.92 -15.13 9.46
N PRO A 64 -12.48 -15.24 8.23
CA PRO A 64 -12.17 -16.35 7.33
C PRO A 64 -10.68 -16.50 6.99
N ALA A 65 -9.88 -15.45 7.19
CA ALA A 65 -8.44 -15.44 6.97
C ALA A 65 -7.61 -15.79 8.22
N ARG A 66 -8.24 -16.08 9.37
CA ARG A 66 -7.56 -16.31 10.66
C ARG A 66 -6.54 -17.46 10.63
N SER A 67 -6.79 -18.49 9.84
CA SER A 67 -5.91 -19.65 9.71
C SER A 67 -4.89 -19.54 8.58
N TRP A 68 -4.84 -18.40 7.88
CA TRP A 68 -3.92 -18.23 6.76
C TRP A 68 -2.49 -18.03 7.27
N LEU A 69 -1.54 -18.70 6.61
CA LEU A 69 -0.11 -18.47 6.86
C LEU A 69 0.29 -17.09 6.32
N ARG A 70 1.34 -16.49 6.92
CA ARG A 70 1.90 -15.19 6.49
C ARG A 70 0.87 -14.06 6.43
N THR A 71 -0.14 -14.13 7.30
CA THR A 71 -1.25 -13.20 7.38
C THR A 71 -1.42 -12.72 8.81
N THR A 72 -1.55 -11.40 8.98
CA THR A 72 -1.89 -10.76 10.27
C THR A 72 -3.25 -10.09 10.13
N LEU A 73 -4.17 -10.33 11.06
CA LEU A 73 -5.48 -9.69 11.08
C LEU A 73 -5.45 -8.47 12.02
N VAL A 74 -5.92 -7.33 11.54
CA VAL A 74 -6.08 -6.10 12.32
C VAL A 74 -7.55 -5.69 12.25
N PRO A 75 -8.35 -5.95 13.30
CA PRO A 75 -9.75 -5.58 13.31
C PRO A 75 -9.91 -4.05 13.40
N CYS A 76 -10.98 -3.55 12.81
CA CYS A 76 -11.44 -2.17 12.94
C CYS A 76 -12.95 -2.15 13.18
N THR A 77 -13.51 -0.99 13.56
CA THR A 77 -14.94 -0.83 13.84
C THR A 77 -15.70 0.02 12.82
N GLU A 78 -14.99 0.73 11.93
CA GLU A 78 -15.60 1.61 10.94
C GLU A 78 -15.14 1.27 9.51
N VAL A 79 -15.89 1.76 8.51
CA VAL A 79 -15.55 1.65 7.08
C VAL A 79 -15.83 2.99 6.42
N VAL A 80 -14.91 3.45 5.55
CA VAL A 80 -15.15 4.58 4.66
C VAL A 80 -15.85 4.05 3.41
N THR A 81 -17.08 4.50 3.15
CA THR A 81 -17.86 4.10 1.97
C THR A 81 -17.48 4.96 0.75
N MET A 82 -17.93 4.58 -0.44
CA MET A 82 -17.65 5.33 -1.66
C MET A 82 -18.34 6.70 -1.67
N GLU A 83 -19.47 6.82 -0.97
CA GLU A 83 -20.31 8.03 -0.87
C GLU A 83 -19.87 8.97 0.26
N ASP A 84 -18.98 8.52 1.15
CA ASP A 84 -18.53 9.35 2.26
C ASP A 84 -17.79 10.59 1.73
N PRO A 85 -18.15 11.80 2.19
CA PRO A 85 -17.31 12.97 1.97
C PRO A 85 -15.94 12.78 2.60
N VAL A 86 -14.89 13.24 1.91
CA VAL A 86 -13.49 13.14 2.36
C VAL A 86 -13.29 13.72 3.77
N GLU A 87 -14.00 14.80 4.12
CA GLU A 87 -13.95 15.38 5.46
C GLU A 87 -14.39 14.39 6.55
N ILE A 88 -15.45 13.62 6.30
CA ILE A 88 -15.99 12.64 7.25
C ILE A 88 -14.99 11.52 7.47
N ALA A 89 -14.40 11.00 6.38
CA ALA A 89 -13.34 10.00 6.43
C ALA A 89 -12.12 10.47 7.25
N LEU A 90 -11.71 11.74 7.08
CA LEU A 90 -10.56 12.31 7.78
C LEU A 90 -10.81 12.59 9.26
N ARG A 91 -11.97 13.15 9.61
CA ARG A 91 -12.22 13.73 10.94
C ARG A 91 -12.99 12.81 11.89
N ARG A 92 -13.93 12.02 11.35
CA ARG A 92 -14.88 11.24 12.16
C ARG A 92 -14.51 9.77 12.22
N LYS A 93 -14.22 9.15 11.07
CA LYS A 93 -13.97 7.70 10.96
C LYS A 93 -12.55 7.30 11.34
N LYS A 94 -12.18 7.56 12.59
CA LYS A 94 -10.82 7.41 13.12
C LYS A 94 -10.39 5.96 13.27
N ASP A 95 -11.34 5.03 13.33
CA ASP A 95 -11.12 3.59 13.37
C ASP A 95 -11.64 2.90 12.10
N SER A 96 -11.59 3.62 10.96
CA SER A 96 -11.91 3.01 9.67
C SER A 96 -10.83 2.06 9.18
N SER A 97 -11.23 1.01 8.48
CA SER A 97 -10.32 0.04 7.85
C SER A 97 -9.22 0.72 7.05
N MET A 98 -9.57 1.69 6.20
CA MET A 98 -8.64 2.47 5.39
C MET A 98 -7.63 3.24 6.25
N ARG A 99 -8.09 3.93 7.32
CA ARG A 99 -7.21 4.70 8.20
C ARG A 99 -6.29 3.81 9.03
N VAL A 100 -6.83 2.72 9.57
CA VAL A 100 -6.07 1.72 10.34
C VAL A 100 -5.03 1.06 9.45
N ALA A 101 -5.37 0.78 8.18
CA ALA A 101 -4.46 0.24 7.18
C ALA A 101 -3.28 1.17 6.90
N ILE A 102 -3.54 2.44 6.60
CA ILE A 102 -2.48 3.45 6.37
C ILE A 102 -1.62 3.61 7.62
N SER A 103 -2.22 3.56 8.81
CA SER A 103 -1.50 3.70 10.08
C SER A 103 -0.48 2.58 10.31
N GLN A 104 -0.63 1.41 9.67
CA GLN A 104 0.36 0.34 9.74
C GLN A 104 1.69 0.70 9.07
N LEU A 105 1.69 1.67 8.16
CA LEU A 105 2.92 2.15 7.49
C LEU A 105 3.69 3.17 8.32
N LYS A 106 3.10 3.68 9.40
CA LYS A 106 3.71 4.74 10.20
C LYS A 106 4.77 4.15 11.13
N ALA A 107 6.03 4.51 10.90
CA ALA A 107 7.09 4.32 11.88
C ALA A 107 6.98 5.36 13.01
N ALA A 108 7.40 4.98 14.22
CA ALA A 108 7.61 5.86 15.35
C ALA A 108 9.09 5.81 15.77
N ALA A 109 9.55 6.78 16.56
CA ALA A 109 10.95 6.89 16.97
C ALA A 109 11.53 5.57 17.52
N ASP A 110 10.72 4.84 18.29
CA ASP A 110 11.12 3.60 18.95
C ASP A 110 10.45 2.35 18.37
N LYS A 111 9.74 2.48 17.24
CA LYS A 111 8.99 1.35 16.65
C LYS A 111 9.02 1.40 15.13
N PRO A 112 9.50 0.34 14.45
CA PRO A 112 9.43 0.26 13.00
C PRO A 112 7.97 0.25 12.52
N ALA A 113 7.75 0.66 11.28
CA ALA A 113 6.46 0.49 10.64
C ALA A 113 6.06 -1.00 10.67
N ASN A 114 4.77 -1.26 10.86
CA ASN A 114 4.29 -2.63 10.83
C ASN A 114 4.31 -3.21 9.42
N ALA A 115 4.32 -2.38 8.37
CA ALA A 115 4.36 -2.79 6.97
C ALA A 115 5.02 -1.74 6.06
N HIS A 116 5.26 -2.13 4.80
CA HIS A 116 6.01 -1.33 3.82
C HIS A 116 5.13 -0.63 2.77
N ALA A 117 3.96 -1.22 2.45
CA ALA A 117 3.02 -0.67 1.48
C ALA A 117 1.58 -0.94 1.90
N CYS A 118 0.65 -0.12 1.41
CA CYS A 118 -0.78 -0.25 1.67
C CYS A 118 -1.54 -0.21 0.34
N VAL A 119 -2.54 -1.08 0.20
CA VAL A 119 -3.43 -1.16 -0.96
C VAL A 119 -4.87 -1.05 -0.48
N SER A 120 -5.65 -0.18 -1.12
CA SER A 120 -7.11 -0.07 -0.92
C SER A 120 -7.77 0.18 -2.26
N ALA A 121 -8.92 -0.47 -2.47
CA ALA A 121 -9.82 -0.20 -3.59
C ALA A 121 -10.98 0.73 -3.19
N GLY A 122 -10.92 1.33 -2.00
CA GLY A 122 -11.94 2.25 -1.50
C GLY A 122 -11.86 3.65 -2.09
N ASN A 123 -12.57 4.59 -1.47
CA ASN A 123 -12.67 5.98 -1.94
C ASN A 123 -11.27 6.62 -2.13
N THR A 124 -10.90 6.89 -3.40
CA THR A 124 -9.58 7.41 -3.77
C THR A 124 -9.23 8.73 -3.10
N GLY A 125 -10.21 9.65 -2.97
CA GLY A 125 -10.01 10.95 -2.33
C GLY A 125 -9.76 10.81 -0.82
N ALA A 126 -10.50 9.92 -0.16
CA ALA A 126 -10.28 9.60 1.24
C ALA A 126 -8.93 8.92 1.46
N LEU A 127 -8.54 7.98 0.59
CA LEU A 127 -7.26 7.29 0.65
C LEU A 127 -6.09 8.28 0.55
N MET A 128 -6.12 9.14 -0.48
CA MET A 128 -5.09 10.15 -0.69
C MET A 128 -5.04 11.15 0.46
N GLY A 129 -6.21 11.65 0.90
CA GLY A 129 -6.31 12.58 2.02
C GLY A 129 -5.75 12.00 3.32
N LEU A 130 -6.15 10.77 3.67
CA LEU A 130 -5.68 10.09 4.88
C LEU A 130 -4.19 9.75 4.80
N ALA A 131 -3.70 9.28 3.64
CA ALA A 131 -2.29 8.98 3.43
C ALA A 131 -1.42 10.23 3.63
N ARG A 132 -1.78 11.34 2.97
CA ARG A 132 -1.08 12.62 3.15
C ARG A 132 -1.13 13.11 4.59
N TYR A 133 -2.28 12.99 5.25
CA TYR A 133 -2.45 13.43 6.64
C TYR A 133 -1.61 12.61 7.63
N LEU A 134 -1.56 11.28 7.46
CA LEU A 134 -0.92 10.37 8.41
C LEU A 134 0.58 10.16 8.16
N LEU A 135 0.96 9.97 6.89
CA LEU A 135 2.32 9.62 6.49
C LEU A 135 3.17 10.85 6.17
N LYS A 136 2.51 11.98 5.85
CA LYS A 136 3.14 13.17 5.26
C LYS A 136 3.77 12.85 3.91
N THR A 137 4.28 13.88 3.25
CA THR A 137 5.07 13.74 2.03
C THR A 137 6.55 13.53 2.37
N VAL A 138 7.30 12.99 1.41
CA VAL A 138 8.75 12.93 1.50
C VAL A 138 9.35 14.32 1.39
N ASP A 139 10.58 14.49 1.90
CA ASP A 139 11.25 15.78 1.88
C ASP A 139 11.44 16.30 0.45
N GLY A 140 11.18 17.59 0.24
CA GLY A 140 11.19 18.22 -1.07
C GLY A 140 9.96 17.97 -1.96
N ILE A 141 8.95 17.21 -1.49
CA ILE A 141 7.68 17.04 -2.20
C ILE A 141 6.54 17.70 -1.41
N ASP A 142 5.95 18.74 -1.99
CA ASP A 142 4.89 19.50 -1.33
C ASP A 142 3.51 18.83 -1.45
N ARG A 143 3.26 18.16 -2.58
CA ARG A 143 1.99 17.52 -2.91
C ARG A 143 2.20 16.15 -3.54
N PRO A 144 1.49 15.10 -3.09
CA PRO A 144 1.50 13.82 -3.78
C PRO A 144 0.77 13.94 -5.12
N ALA A 145 1.15 13.12 -6.09
CA ALA A 145 0.47 13.01 -7.39
C ALA A 145 -0.16 11.62 -7.54
N LEU A 146 -1.31 11.54 -8.21
CA LEU A 146 -1.90 10.26 -8.59
C LEU A 146 -1.27 9.81 -9.92
N ALA A 147 -0.48 8.74 -9.88
CA ALA A 147 0.17 8.17 -11.05
C ALA A 147 -0.51 6.87 -11.47
N THR A 148 -0.72 6.69 -12.77
CA THR A 148 -1.13 5.41 -13.36
C THR A 148 -0.27 5.04 -14.55
N VAL A 149 -0.26 3.76 -14.89
CA VAL A 149 0.43 3.24 -16.07
C VAL A 149 -0.61 2.93 -17.14
N MET A 150 -0.51 3.61 -18.29
CA MET A 150 -1.39 3.39 -19.44
C MET A 150 -0.65 2.65 -20.56
N PRO A 151 -1.29 1.68 -21.24
CA PRO A 151 -0.71 1.08 -22.45
C PRO A 151 -0.64 2.12 -23.57
N ASN A 152 0.35 2.00 -24.46
CA ASN A 152 0.52 2.87 -25.62
C ASN A 152 0.55 2.10 -26.94
N GLN A 153 0.41 2.82 -28.06
CA GLN A 153 0.35 2.25 -29.41
C GLN A 153 1.64 1.55 -29.87
N LYS A 154 2.73 1.64 -29.10
CA LYS A 154 4.01 0.98 -29.40
C LYS A 154 4.19 -0.30 -28.58
N ASP A 155 3.08 -0.91 -28.14
CA ASP A 155 3.06 -2.09 -27.25
C ASP A 155 3.88 -1.90 -25.97
N GLY A 156 3.99 -0.65 -25.51
CA GLY A 156 4.69 -0.27 -24.30
C GLY A 156 3.76 0.36 -23.27
N PHE A 157 4.35 0.89 -22.21
CA PHE A 157 3.65 1.57 -21.13
C PHE A 157 4.08 3.03 -21.04
N THR A 158 3.14 3.90 -20.70
CA THR A 158 3.36 5.32 -20.41
C THR A 158 2.81 5.62 -19.02
N THR A 159 3.67 6.11 -18.12
CA THR A 159 3.24 6.59 -16.81
C THR A 159 2.70 8.00 -16.94
N VAL A 160 1.50 8.24 -16.39
CA VAL A 160 0.86 9.55 -16.39
C VAL A 160 0.57 9.99 -14.97
N LEU A 161 0.89 11.26 -14.68
CA LEU A 161 0.63 11.99 -13.45
C LEU A 161 0.39 13.48 -13.81
N ASP A 162 -0.38 14.28 -13.09
CA ASP A 162 -1.26 14.00 -11.94
C ASP A 162 -2.71 13.80 -12.41
N LEU A 163 -3.31 12.64 -12.10
CA LEU A 163 -4.65 12.27 -12.57
C LEU A 163 -5.79 12.68 -11.62
N GLY A 164 -5.55 13.65 -10.74
CA GLY A 164 -6.58 14.25 -9.90
C GLY A 164 -6.27 14.24 -8.40
N ALA A 165 -5.01 14.06 -7.99
CA ALA A 165 -4.62 14.34 -6.61
C ALA A 165 -4.65 15.85 -6.32
N ASN A 166 -4.32 16.69 -7.30
CA ASN A 166 -4.30 18.14 -7.19
C ASN A 166 -5.18 18.78 -8.28
N VAL A 167 -5.99 19.76 -7.88
CA VAL A 167 -6.85 20.53 -8.80
C VAL A 167 -6.09 21.71 -9.43
N ASP A 168 -5.17 22.32 -8.66
CA ASP A 168 -4.34 23.44 -9.09
C ASP A 168 -2.84 23.06 -9.04
N CYS A 169 -2.14 23.19 -10.17
CA CYS A 169 -0.71 22.92 -10.29
C CYS A 169 0.08 24.16 -10.71
N SER A 170 1.20 24.44 -10.05
CA SER A 170 2.21 25.41 -10.48
C SER A 170 3.31 24.68 -11.27
N ALA A 171 4.23 25.42 -11.90
CA ALA A 171 5.36 24.83 -12.61
C ALA A 171 6.37 24.10 -11.70
N GLU A 172 6.30 24.34 -10.39
CA GLU A 172 7.20 23.76 -9.38
C GLU A 172 6.63 22.47 -8.77
N HIS A 173 5.38 22.10 -9.12
CA HIS A 173 4.73 20.85 -8.75
C HIS A 173 4.97 19.77 -9.81
#